data_AF-A0A4Y2LP55-F1
#
_entry.id   AF-A0A4Y2LP55-F1
#
_cell.length_a   1.000
_cell.length_b   1.000
_cell.length_c   1.000
_cell.angle_alpha   90.00
_cell.angle_beta   90.00
_cell.angle_gamma   90.00
#
_symmetry.space_group_name_H-M   'P 1'
#
loop_
_entity.id
_entity.type
_entity.pdbx_description
1 polymer ?
#
loop_
_entity_poly.entity_id
_entity_poly.type
_entity_poly.pdbx_seq_one_letter_code
_entity_poly.pdbx_strand_id
1 'polypeptide(L)'
;MVSHPNETWANLLLSENIEWKFIPPKSPNFGGLWEAGLKFKHHLKRVVGNAHLTLEEFLTIILEIQSVLNSRPLTPLSTKFDIETLSPGRFLIGRPLTSIVEPDLLNISENRLSKWKKITK
;
A
#
# COMPACT_ATOMS: atom_id res chain seq x y z
N MET A 1 25.83 10.44 9.28
CA MET A 1 24.93 9.30 9.02
C MET A 1 24.24 9.00 10.33
N VAL A 2 22.91 9.12 10.41
CA VAL A 2 22.17 8.93 11.65
C VAL A 2 22.20 7.43 11.99
N SER A 3 22.88 7.06 13.07
CA SER A 3 23.11 5.65 13.44
C SER A 3 22.07 5.11 14.42
N HIS A 4 21.22 5.98 14.99
CA HIS A 4 20.17 5.62 15.94
C HIS A 4 18.93 6.49 15.69
N PRO A 5 17.70 5.94 15.78
CA PRO A 5 16.49 6.76 15.76
C PRO A 5 16.50 7.74 16.93
N ASN A 6 15.98 8.96 16.70
CA ASN A 6 15.80 9.94 17.78
C ASN A 6 14.86 9.37 18.85
N GLU A 7 15.00 9.81 20.10
CA GLU A 7 14.29 9.30 21.27
C GLU A 7 12.76 9.24 21.07
N THR A 8 12.18 10.28 20.46
CA THR A 8 10.74 10.30 20.11
C THR A 8 10.34 9.15 19.18
N TRP A 9 11.15 8.88 18.16
CA TRP A 9 10.90 7.79 17.22
C TRP A 9 11.14 6.43 17.86
N ALA A 10 12.19 6.30 18.68
CA ALA A 10 12.47 5.06 19.40
C ALA A 10 11.29 4.69 20.32
N ASN A 11 10.75 5.64 21.07
CA ASN A 11 9.61 5.41 21.96
C ASN A 11 8.34 5.01 21.20
N LEU A 12 8.05 5.65 20.06
CA LEU A 12 6.91 5.29 19.20
C LEU A 12 7.07 3.88 18.62
N LEU A 13 8.25 3.54 18.11
CA LEU A 13 8.49 2.22 17.53
C LEU A 13 8.39 1.14 18.61
N LEU A 14 8.85 1.40 19.83
CA LEU A 14 8.69 0.50 20.96
C LEU A 14 7.23 0.32 21.37
N SER A 15 6.43 1.40 21.43
CA SER A 15 5.00 1.30 21.79
C SER A 15 4.19 0.49 20.78
N GLU A 16 4.57 0.57 19.49
CA GLU A 16 3.93 -0.17 18.39
C GLU A 16 4.57 -1.56 18.14
N ASN A 17 5.56 -1.96 18.96
CA ASN A 17 6.31 -3.21 18.80
C ASN A 17 6.97 -3.36 17.41
N ILE A 18 7.50 -2.26 16.87
CA ILE A 18 8.17 -2.19 15.57
C ILE A 18 9.70 -2.19 15.77
N GLU A 19 10.39 -3.13 15.15
CA GLU A 19 11.85 -3.20 15.15
C GLU A 19 12.45 -2.40 13.98
N TRP A 20 13.32 -1.42 14.28
CA TRP A 20 14.03 -0.65 13.25
C TRP A 20 15.35 -1.31 12.84
N LYS A 21 15.55 -1.54 11.53
CA LYS A 21 16.79 -2.09 10.97
C LYS A 21 17.36 -1.17 9.89
N PHE A 22 18.61 -0.75 10.05
CA PHE A 22 19.33 0.00 9.02
C PHE A 22 19.89 -0.93 7.95
N ILE A 23 19.91 -0.46 6.70
CA ILE A 23 20.69 -1.14 5.65
C ILE A 23 22.19 -1.00 5.95
N PRO A 24 23.01 -2.00 5.58
CA PRO A 24 24.45 -1.89 5.75
C PRO A 24 25.00 -0.67 5.00
N PRO A 25 26.00 0.03 5.56
CA PRO A 25 26.60 1.18 4.91
C PRO A 25 27.23 0.78 3.57
N LYS A 26 27.04 1.62 2.54
CA LYS A 26 27.55 1.41 1.17
C LYS A 26 27.02 0.16 0.46
N SER A 27 25.83 -0.32 0.83
CA SER A 27 25.19 -1.48 0.20
C SER A 27 23.92 -1.09 -0.57
N PRO A 28 24.04 -0.47 -1.76
CA PRO A 28 22.89 0.04 -2.54
C PRO A 28 21.94 -1.08 -3.00
N ASN A 29 22.44 -2.30 -3.15
CA ASN A 29 21.66 -3.48 -3.49
C ASN A 29 20.61 -3.85 -2.41
N PHE A 30 20.80 -3.44 -1.15
CA PHE A 30 19.78 -3.63 -0.10
C PHE A 30 18.56 -2.72 -0.29
N GLY A 31 18.64 -1.73 -1.19
CA GLY A 31 17.58 -0.76 -1.41
C GLY A 31 16.66 -0.98 -2.61
N GLY A 32 16.94 -1.99 -3.45
CA GLY A 32 16.25 -2.12 -4.74
C GLY A 32 14.72 -2.19 -4.66
N LEU A 33 14.16 -2.81 -3.60
CA LEU A 33 12.71 -2.90 -3.41
C LEU A 33 12.04 -1.55 -3.15
N TRP A 34 12.59 -0.72 -2.25
CA TRP A 34 12.01 0.60 -1.97
C TRP A 34 12.35 1.61 -3.09
N GLU A 35 13.50 1.45 -3.76
CA GLU A 35 13.83 2.20 -4.97
C GLU A 35 12.87 1.90 -6.12
N ALA A 36 12.39 0.65 -6.26
CA ALA A 36 11.34 0.32 -7.21
C ALA A 36 10.02 1.07 -6.91
N GLY A 37 9.77 1.42 -5.64
CA GLY A 37 8.67 2.29 -5.21
C GLY A 37 8.85 3.76 -5.63
N LEU A 38 10.10 4.21 -5.87
CA LEU A 38 10.39 5.57 -6.34
C LEU A 38 9.91 5.84 -7.78
N LYS A 39 9.40 4.82 -8.50
CA LYS A 39 8.68 5.00 -9.77
C LYS A 39 7.51 5.98 -9.65
N PHE A 40 7.00 6.23 -8.44
CA PHE A 40 6.08 7.32 -8.15
C PHE A 40 6.53 8.66 -8.76
N LYS A 41 7.81 9.04 -8.61
CA LYS A 41 8.35 10.31 -9.13
C LYS A 41 8.27 10.39 -10.64
N HIS A 42 8.45 9.27 -11.34
CA HIS A 42 8.33 9.19 -12.78
C HIS A 42 6.90 9.50 -13.24
N HIS A 43 5.89 8.90 -12.59
CA HIS A 43 4.49 9.17 -12.89
C HIS A 43 4.10 10.61 -12.56
N LEU A 44 4.52 11.10 -11.39
CA LEU A 44 4.22 12.47 -10.97
C LEU A 44 4.75 13.49 -11.98
N LYS A 45 6.01 13.36 -12.40
CA LYS A 45 6.60 14.27 -13.41
C LYS A 45 5.83 14.27 -14.73
N ARG A 46 5.33 13.11 -15.16
CA ARG A 46 4.57 12.97 -16.42
C ARG A 46 3.15 13.51 -16.33
N VAL A 47 2.49 13.32 -15.20
CA VAL A 47 1.11 13.77 -14.98
C VAL A 47 1.07 15.29 -14.72
N VAL A 48 1.97 15.81 -13.89
CA VAL A 48 1.98 17.23 -13.51
C VAL A 48 2.62 18.12 -14.58
N GLY A 49 3.73 17.66 -15.20
CA GLY A 49 4.48 18.48 -16.15
C GLY A 49 4.94 19.81 -15.53
N ASN A 50 4.50 20.92 -16.12
CA ASN A 50 4.76 22.29 -15.65
C ASN A 50 3.53 22.97 -15.04
N ALA A 51 2.48 22.21 -14.72
CA ALA A 51 1.25 22.79 -14.16
C ALA A 51 1.46 23.28 -12.72
N HIS A 52 0.85 24.41 -12.39
CA HIS A 52 0.68 24.85 -11.01
C HIS A 52 -0.58 24.21 -10.45
N LEU A 53 -0.42 23.42 -9.40
CA LEU A 53 -1.52 22.69 -8.77
C LEU A 53 -1.91 23.36 -7.46
N THR A 54 -3.21 23.40 -7.21
CA THR A 54 -3.75 23.58 -5.87
C THR A 54 -3.43 22.34 -5.00
N LEU A 55 -3.60 22.48 -3.69
CA LEU A 55 -3.41 21.36 -2.76
C LEU A 55 -4.33 20.18 -3.10
N GLU A 56 -5.59 20.45 -3.43
CA GLU A 56 -6.60 19.42 -3.74
C GLU A 56 -6.26 18.64 -5.01
N GLU A 57 -5.85 19.35 -6.06
CA GLU A 57 -5.39 18.73 -7.31
C GLU A 57 -4.14 17.89 -7.09
N PHE A 58 -3.19 18.40 -6.31
CA PHE A 58 -1.98 17.65 -5.98
C PHE A 58 -2.27 16.37 -5.20
N LEU A 59 -3.13 16.45 -4.18
CA LEU A 59 -3.56 15.27 -3.41
C LEU A 59 -4.27 14.25 -4.29
N THR A 60 -5.17 14.71 -5.16
CA THR A 60 -5.88 13.84 -6.10
C THR A 60 -4.92 13.09 -7.01
N ILE A 61 -3.96 13.79 -7.61
CA ILE A 61 -2.94 13.18 -8.47
C ILE A 61 -2.09 12.16 -7.71
N ILE A 62 -1.70 12.46 -6.46
CA ILE A 62 -0.95 11.50 -5.64
C ILE A 62 -1.75 10.21 -5.43
N LEU A 63 -3.03 10.33 -5.08
CA LEU A 63 -3.92 9.19 -4.83
C LEU A 63 -4.11 8.35 -6.09
N GLU A 64 -4.27 8.98 -7.26
CA GLU A 64 -4.38 8.28 -8.53
C GLU A 64 -3.10 7.51 -8.87
N ILE A 65 -1.93 8.14 -8.73
CA ILE A 65 -0.65 7.47 -8.96
C ILE A 65 -0.46 6.31 -7.97
N GLN A 66 -0.82 6.49 -6.70
CA GLN A 66 -0.77 5.42 -5.70
C GLN A 66 -1.67 4.25 -6.10
N SER A 67 -2.89 4.52 -6.57
CA SER A 67 -3.82 3.50 -7.05
C SER A 67 -3.24 2.70 -8.22
N VAL A 68 -2.61 3.38 -9.19
CA VAL A 68 -1.93 2.73 -10.32
C VAL A 68 -0.77 1.84 -9.84
N LEU A 69 0.07 2.34 -8.94
CA LEU A 69 1.21 1.57 -8.41
C LEU A 69 0.75 0.32 -7.64
N ASN A 70 -0.31 0.44 -6.84
CA ASN A 70 -0.87 -0.67 -6.06
C ASN A 70 -1.69 -1.65 -6.91
N SER A 71 -2.19 -1.22 -8.07
CA SER A 71 -2.94 -2.07 -9.01
C SER A 71 -2.05 -2.71 -10.09
N ARG A 72 -0.76 -2.33 -10.15
CA ARG A 72 0.19 -2.86 -11.14
C ARG A 72 0.29 -4.40 -11.03
N PRO A 73 0.19 -5.15 -12.14
CA PRO A 73 0.36 -6.61 -12.12
C PRO A 73 1.77 -7.01 -11.69
N LEU A 74 1.88 -7.98 -10.79
CA LEU A 74 3.13 -8.63 -10.37
C LEU A 74 3.30 -9.98 -11.06
N THR A 75 2.27 -10.82 -10.99
CA THR A 75 2.26 -12.17 -11.59
C THR A 75 0.83 -12.58 -11.93
N PRO A 76 0.60 -13.39 -12.96
CA PRO A 76 -0.67 -14.08 -13.15
C PRO A 76 -1.02 -14.94 -11.93
N LEU A 77 -2.31 -15.08 -11.65
CA LEU A 77 -2.81 -15.95 -10.57
C LEU A 77 -3.07 -17.39 -11.00
N SER A 78 -3.22 -17.59 -12.31
CA SER A 78 -3.54 -18.87 -12.93
C SER A 78 -2.61 -19.09 -14.12
N THR A 79 -2.34 -20.36 -14.41
CA THR A 79 -1.58 -20.80 -15.59
C THR A 79 -2.45 -20.93 -16.84
N LYS A 80 -3.78 -20.91 -16.68
CA LYS A 80 -4.72 -20.82 -17.81
C LYS A 80 -4.86 -19.36 -18.23
N PHE A 81 -5.49 -19.12 -19.39
CA PHE A 81 -5.67 -17.81 -20.03
C PHE A 81 -6.58 -16.84 -19.24
N ASP A 82 -6.43 -16.78 -17.92
CA ASP A 82 -7.17 -15.88 -17.06
C ASP A 82 -6.49 -14.51 -17.06
N ILE A 83 -7.29 -13.45 -17.16
CA ILE A 83 -6.83 -12.05 -17.17
C ILE A 83 -6.45 -11.60 -15.74
N GLU A 84 -6.73 -12.42 -14.74
CA GLU A 84 -6.49 -12.08 -13.34
C GLU A 84 -5.01 -12.13 -12.95
N THR A 85 -4.55 -11.00 -12.41
CA THR A 85 -3.19 -10.84 -11.91
C THR A 85 -3.17 -10.54 -10.41
N LEU A 86 -2.15 -11.03 -9.72
CA LEU A 86 -1.79 -10.57 -8.40
C LEU A 86 -1.14 -9.19 -8.53
N SER A 87 -1.71 -8.18 -7.87
CA SER A 87 -1.13 -6.85 -7.72
C SER A 87 -0.67 -6.64 -6.27
N PRO A 88 0.17 -5.63 -5.95
CA PRO A 88 0.55 -5.34 -4.57
C PRO A 88 -0.64 -5.10 -3.64
N GLY A 89 -1.63 -4.33 -4.10
CA GLY A 89 -2.86 -4.08 -3.34
C GLY A 89 -3.65 -5.36 -3.10
N ARG A 90 -3.78 -6.21 -4.13
CA ARG A 90 -4.46 -7.51 -3.98
C ARG A 90 -3.70 -8.46 -3.06
N PHE A 91 -2.38 -8.41 -3.04
CA PHE A 91 -1.56 -9.22 -2.13
C PHE A 91 -1.76 -8.81 -0.67
N LEU A 92 -1.78 -7.51 -0.37
CA LEU A 92 -1.93 -7.00 1.00
C LEU A 92 -3.36 -7.11 1.55
N ILE A 93 -4.37 -6.84 0.72
CA ILE A 93 -5.78 -6.84 1.14
C ILE A 93 -6.42 -8.24 0.94
N GLY A 94 -5.82 -9.08 0.09
CA GLY A 94 -6.37 -10.39 -0.29
C GLY A 94 -7.42 -10.34 -1.40
N ARG A 95 -7.77 -9.15 -1.90
CA ARG A 95 -8.81 -8.91 -2.92
C ARG A 95 -8.49 -7.70 -3.81
N PRO A 96 -9.08 -7.60 -5.01
CA PRO A 96 -8.89 -6.43 -5.88
C PRO A 96 -9.27 -5.12 -5.17
N LEU A 97 -8.50 -4.03 -5.38
CA LEU A 97 -8.80 -2.72 -4.80
C LEU A 97 -10.11 -2.10 -5.30
N THR A 98 -10.60 -2.55 -6.46
CA THR A 98 -11.88 -2.16 -7.06
C THR A 98 -13.07 -2.97 -6.53
N SER A 99 -12.83 -3.96 -5.64
CA SER A 99 -13.91 -4.73 -5.04
C SER A 99 -14.75 -3.88 -4.09
N ILE A 100 -16.04 -4.23 -3.99
CA ILE A 100 -16.96 -3.58 -3.06
C ILE A 100 -16.42 -3.76 -1.63
N VAL A 101 -16.34 -2.67 -0.87
CA VAL A 101 -15.88 -2.71 0.52
C VAL A 101 -16.84 -3.58 1.34
N GLU A 102 -16.31 -4.61 2.00
CA GLU A 102 -17.12 -5.40 2.92
C GLU A 102 -17.46 -4.55 4.15
N PRO A 103 -18.71 -4.58 4.62
CA PRO A 103 -19.12 -3.82 5.79
C PRO A 103 -18.42 -4.36 7.04
N ASP A 104 -17.93 -3.48 7.91
CA ASP A 104 -17.42 -3.87 9.22
C ASP A 104 -18.56 -4.47 10.07
N LEU A 105 -18.40 -5.73 10.48
CA LEU A 105 -19.39 -6.47 11.26
C LEU A 105 -19.01 -6.60 12.75
N LEU A 106 -17.84 -6.09 13.17
CA LEU A 106 -17.30 -6.29 14.52
C LEU A 106 -18.28 -5.81 15.60
N ASN A 107 -18.84 -4.61 15.41
CA ASN A 107 -19.76 -3.95 16.35
C ASN A 107 -21.25 -4.29 16.13
N ILE A 108 -21.58 -5.12 15.14
CA ILE A 108 -22.97 -5.51 14.87
C ILE A 108 -23.33 -6.73 15.73
N SER A 109 -24.46 -6.62 16.43
CA SER A 109 -25.02 -7.69 17.25
C SER A 109 -25.39 -8.91 16.40
N GLU A 110 -25.08 -10.11 16.88
CA GLU A 110 -25.24 -11.35 16.10
C GLU A 110 -26.68 -11.63 15.65
N ASN A 111 -27.67 -11.17 16.42
CA ASN A 111 -29.09 -11.28 16.06
C ASN A 111 -29.48 -10.44 14.82
N ARG A 112 -28.67 -9.46 14.43
CA ARG A 112 -28.85 -8.62 13.23
C ARG A 112 -28.03 -9.11 12.03
N LEU A 113 -27.24 -10.17 12.19
CA LEU A 113 -26.46 -10.76 11.11
C LEU A 113 -27.25 -11.85 10.39
N SER A 114 -27.32 -11.74 9.05
CA SER A 114 -27.79 -12.83 8.21
C SER A 114 -26.91 -14.07 8.39
N LYS A 115 -27.44 -15.28 8.09
CA LYS A 115 -26.71 -16.54 8.25
C LYS A 115 -25.31 -16.53 7.61
N TRP A 116 -25.17 -15.98 6.40
CA TRP A 116 -23.88 -15.84 5.72
C TRP A 116 -22.91 -14.92 6.47
N LYS A 117 -23.38 -13.74 6.91
CA LYS A 117 -22.60 -12.78 7.72
C LYS A 117 -22.09 -13.36 9.05
N LYS A 118 -22.74 -14.40 9.60
CA LYS A 118 -22.26 -15.08 10.82
C LYS A 118 -21.07 -16.00 10.57
N ILE A 119 -20.92 -16.50 9.34
CA ILE A 119 -19.84 -17.41 8.94
C ILE A 119 -18.61 -16.62 8.48
N THR A 120 -18.79 -15.37 8.06
CA THR A 120 -17.74 -14.48 7.57
C THR A 120 -17.35 -13.36 8.55
N LYS A 121 -17.95 -13.30 9.75
CA LYS A 121 -17.59 -12.34 10.81
C LYS A 121 -16.31 -12.77 11.51
#